data_AF-A0A818TN83-F1
#
_entry.id   AF-A0A818TN83-F1
#
_cell.length_a   1.000
_cell.length_b   1.000
_cell.length_c   1.000
_cell.angle_alpha   90.00
_cell.angle_beta   90.00
_cell.angle_gamma   90.00
#
_symmetry.space_group_name_H-M   'P 1'
#
loop_
_entity.id
_entity.type
_entity.pdbx_description
1 polymer ?
#
loop_
_entity_poly.entity_id
_entity_poly.type
_entity_poly.pdbx_seq_one_letter_code
_entity_poly.pdbx_strand_id
1 'polypeptide(L)'
;MTSYSFQFLSQIATTTTSTTSTSTSTWTTSTTITMTQQVWLNGNLDGSRSASAYDGLWGITTIGVTFQSNNPPVFNGYIDNVRFEARAKNSTEILNDATLHVYYSFDGGSRTDNGPNGINGTAYGNLSSTTGRVNQALQFNSGPYIYYSYTPFYFLGISGHPLTIALWAKPTGSYAQQTLVFVEVPSGWCIHYLVMQSTGQLVANGWNGVIVATNGPILPLNTWTHIGYTYSTTNGIRLRELTAAQVWTLANP
;
A
#
# COMPACT_ATOMS: atom_id res chain seq x y z
N MET A 1 -4.07 10.45 16.04
CA MET A 1 -2.62 10.68 15.93
C MET A 1 -2.32 10.70 14.44
N THR A 2 -2.21 11.87 13.84
CA THR A 2 -1.91 12.02 12.40
C THR A 2 -0.39 11.90 12.24
N SER A 3 0.09 10.72 11.86
CA SER A 3 1.46 10.55 11.38
C SER A 3 1.57 11.20 10.01
N TYR A 4 2.45 12.20 9.90
CA TYR A 4 2.85 12.74 8.61
C TYR A 4 4.05 11.93 8.13
N SER A 5 3.85 11.18 7.05
CA SER A 5 4.93 10.55 6.30
C SER A 5 5.61 11.64 5.45
N PHE A 6 6.85 11.97 5.78
CA PHE A 6 7.72 12.78 4.93
C PHE A 6 8.57 11.83 4.10
N GLN A 7 8.33 11.77 2.78
CA GLN A 7 9.19 11.05 1.85
C GLN A 7 10.03 12.02 1.03
N PHE A 8 11.35 11.94 1.18
CA PHE A 8 12.30 12.78 0.46
C PHE A 8 12.68 12.19 -0.91
N LEU A 9 12.66 13.09 -1.90
CA LEU A 9 13.48 13.14 -3.12
C LEU A 9 13.61 11.86 -3.94
N SER A 10 12.70 11.68 -4.90
CA SER A 10 13.01 10.92 -6.12
C SER A 10 13.87 11.80 -7.04
N GLN A 11 15.04 11.29 -7.47
CA GLN A 11 15.86 11.89 -8.54
C GLN A 11 15.64 11.12 -9.84
N ILE A 12 14.91 11.70 -10.79
CA ILE A 12 14.80 11.15 -12.15
C ILE A 12 15.78 11.90 -13.05
N ALA A 13 16.79 11.21 -13.58
CA ALA A 13 17.71 11.78 -14.55
C ALA A 13 17.03 11.94 -15.91
N THR A 14 16.98 13.17 -16.44
CA THR A 14 16.64 13.42 -17.84
C THR A 14 17.83 14.11 -18.51
N THR A 15 18.45 13.42 -19.45
CA THR A 15 19.59 13.95 -20.20
C THR A 15 19.10 14.96 -21.22
N THR A 16 19.54 16.22 -21.10
CA THR A 16 19.30 17.23 -22.14
C THR A 16 20.63 17.58 -22.79
N THR A 17 20.80 17.21 -24.05
CA THR A 17 22.02 17.52 -24.83
C THR A 17 21.80 18.81 -25.61
N SER A 18 22.58 19.84 -25.35
CA SER A 18 22.61 21.05 -26.17
C SER A 18 23.96 21.21 -26.86
N THR A 19 23.96 21.38 -28.18
CA THR A 19 25.14 21.72 -28.98
C THR A 19 25.12 23.20 -29.34
N THR A 20 26.19 23.91 -29.02
CA THR A 20 26.42 25.29 -29.48
C THR A 20 27.73 25.34 -30.24
N SER A 21 27.71 25.87 -31.46
CA SER A 21 28.92 26.19 -32.21
C SER A 21 29.44 27.56 -31.76
N THR A 22 30.70 27.62 -31.35
CA THR A 22 31.44 28.88 -31.26
C THR A 22 32.22 29.10 -32.55
N SER A 23 32.47 30.35 -32.94
CA SER A 23 33.10 30.76 -34.21
C SER A 23 34.58 30.41 -34.34
N THR A 24 35.08 29.47 -33.54
CA THR A 24 36.41 28.87 -33.59
C THR A 24 36.20 27.37 -33.44
N SER A 25 36.70 26.58 -34.39
CA SER A 25 36.45 25.15 -34.61
C SER A 25 36.77 24.22 -33.43
N THR A 26 35.98 24.32 -32.37
CA THR A 26 35.93 23.40 -31.22
C THR A 26 34.47 23.24 -30.83
N TRP A 27 33.91 22.07 -31.10
CA TRP A 27 32.60 21.67 -30.57
C TRP A 27 32.79 21.29 -29.10
N THR A 28 32.31 22.13 -28.18
CA THR A 28 32.19 21.74 -26.77
C THR A 28 30.79 21.20 -26.52
N THR A 29 30.67 19.89 -26.35
CA THR A 29 29.44 19.25 -25.86
C THR A 29 29.35 19.49 -24.35
N SER A 30 28.45 20.37 -23.92
CA SER A 30 28.10 20.50 -22.50
C SER A 30 26.86 19.66 -22.25
N THR A 31 27.03 18.49 -21.64
CA THR A 31 25.90 17.69 -21.18
C THR A 31 25.56 18.13 -19.76
N THR A 32 24.59 19.03 -19.63
CA THR A 32 24.01 19.28 -18.30
C THR A 32 23.01 18.17 -18.03
N ILE A 33 23.39 17.19 -17.19
CA ILE A 33 22.43 16.20 -16.68
C ILE A 33 21.55 16.91 -15.66
N THR A 34 20.41 17.40 -16.12
CA THR A 34 19.36 17.92 -15.25
C THR A 34 18.59 16.75 -14.65
N MET A 35 18.56 16.66 -13.33
CA MET A 35 17.70 15.73 -12.61
C MET A 35 16.44 16.43 -12.15
N THR A 36 15.32 15.72 -12.13
CA THR A 36 14.09 16.21 -11.50
C THR A 36 14.08 15.77 -10.05
N GLN A 37 13.91 16.72 -9.14
CA GLN A 37 13.71 16.52 -7.71
C GLN A 37 12.23 16.72 -7.37
N GLN A 38 11.64 15.77 -6.66
CA GLN A 38 10.24 15.84 -6.23
C GLN A 38 10.10 15.72 -4.72
N VAL A 39 9.09 16.40 -4.18
CA VAL A 39 8.65 16.28 -2.78
C VAL A 39 7.24 15.75 -2.78
N TRP A 40 7.02 14.72 -1.96
CA TRP A 40 5.73 14.05 -1.83
C TRP A 40 5.27 14.09 -0.38
N LEU A 41 4.02 14.48 -0.16
CA LEU A 41 3.38 14.54 1.15
C LEU A 41 2.18 13.60 1.17
N ASN A 42 2.15 12.66 2.11
CA ASN A 42 1.07 11.67 2.25
C ASN A 42 0.77 10.93 0.93
N GLY A 43 1.82 10.62 0.14
CA GLY A 43 1.69 9.92 -1.14
C GLY A 43 1.36 10.82 -2.35
N ASN A 44 1.13 12.11 -2.15
CA ASN A 44 0.76 13.06 -3.20
C ASN A 44 1.92 13.99 -3.56
N LEU A 45 2.04 14.36 -4.85
CA LEU A 45 3.07 15.29 -5.31
C LEU A 45 2.76 16.68 -4.77
N ASP A 46 3.69 17.23 -3.98
CA ASP A 46 3.57 18.56 -3.41
C ASP A 46 4.37 19.59 -4.24
N GLY A 47 5.56 19.19 -4.72
CA GLY A 47 6.42 20.06 -5.51
C GLY A 47 7.44 19.32 -6.36
N SER A 48 7.89 19.99 -7.41
CA SER A 48 8.90 19.46 -8.33
C SER A 48 9.79 20.59 -8.85
N ARG A 49 11.08 20.29 -9.08
CA ARG A 49 12.01 21.20 -9.74
C ARG A 49 13.10 20.45 -10.49
N SER A 50 13.72 21.12 -11.46
CA SER A 50 14.99 20.69 -12.04
C SER A 50 16.15 21.09 -11.13
N ALA A 51 17.14 20.21 -10.99
CA ALA A 51 18.34 20.43 -10.21
C ALA A 51 19.54 19.71 -10.82
N SER A 52 20.75 20.15 -10.47
CA SER A 52 21.97 19.41 -10.76
C SER A 52 22.04 18.13 -9.89
N ALA A 53 22.76 17.12 -10.37
CA ALA A 53 23.05 15.92 -9.59
C ALA A 53 23.80 16.29 -8.29
N TYR A 54 23.51 15.55 -7.21
CA TYR A 54 24.24 15.69 -5.97
C TYR A 54 25.54 14.89 -6.06
N ASP A 55 26.69 15.55 -5.94
CA ASP A 55 28.00 14.89 -6.12
C ASP A 55 28.41 14.01 -4.94
N GLY A 56 27.86 14.21 -3.74
CA GLY A 56 27.91 13.25 -2.62
C GLY A 56 29.27 12.81 -2.08
N LEU A 57 30.38 13.44 -2.50
CA LEU A 57 31.70 12.87 -2.27
C LEU A 57 32.19 12.95 -0.81
N TRP A 58 31.73 13.91 0.00
CA TRP A 58 32.24 14.10 1.38
C TRP A 58 31.22 14.77 2.31
N GLY A 59 30.92 14.15 3.45
CA GLY A 59 30.09 14.76 4.49
C GLY A 59 29.44 13.76 5.46
N ILE A 60 28.99 14.28 6.61
CA ILE A 60 28.17 13.53 7.56
C ILE A 60 26.70 13.71 7.17
N THR A 61 25.93 12.63 7.14
CA THR A 61 24.47 12.70 7.01
C THR A 61 23.84 12.61 8.39
N THR A 62 22.93 13.53 8.71
CA THR A 62 22.24 13.59 10.00
C THR A 62 20.73 13.52 9.85
N ILE A 63 20.07 13.02 10.89
CA ILE A 63 18.62 13.05 11.06
C ILE A 63 18.33 13.83 12.35
N GLY A 64 17.45 14.82 12.28
CA GLY A 64 16.98 15.59 13.43
C GLY A 64 17.89 16.73 13.91
N VAL A 65 19.06 16.96 13.30
CA VAL A 65 19.98 18.06 13.64
C VAL A 65 20.89 18.39 12.46
N THR A 66 21.48 19.60 12.45
CA THR A 66 22.58 19.98 11.55
C THR A 66 23.86 20.20 12.35
N PHE A 67 25.03 19.78 11.85
CA PHE A 67 26.31 19.95 12.55
C PHE A 67 27.05 21.26 12.23
N GLN A 68 26.45 22.19 11.47
CA GLN A 68 27.17 23.35 10.92
C GLN A 68 27.11 24.64 11.76
N SER A 69 26.69 24.59 13.04
CA SER A 69 26.69 25.81 13.87
C SER A 69 26.90 25.52 15.37
N ASN A 70 27.40 26.52 16.11
CA ASN A 70 27.66 26.44 17.55
C ASN A 70 26.39 26.26 18.41
N ASN A 71 25.21 26.47 17.82
CA ASN A 71 23.91 26.22 18.44
C ASN A 71 22.92 25.76 17.36
N PRO A 72 23.02 24.48 16.93
CA PRO A 72 22.27 24.04 15.78
C PRO A 72 20.78 23.93 16.09
N PRO A 73 19.90 24.32 15.14
CA PRO A 73 18.49 24.01 15.26
C PRO A 73 18.32 22.48 15.31
N VAL A 74 17.64 22.01 16.35
CA VAL A 74 17.31 20.60 16.58
C VAL A 74 15.83 20.38 16.30
N PHE A 75 15.50 19.32 15.59
CA PHE A 75 14.12 18.90 15.41
C PHE A 75 13.52 18.48 16.76
N ASN A 76 12.40 19.10 17.13
CA ASN A 76 11.66 18.77 18.34
C ASN A 76 10.38 18.01 17.96
N GLY A 77 10.46 16.69 17.93
CA GLY A 77 9.35 15.81 17.55
C GLY A 77 9.80 14.36 17.40
N TYR A 78 9.00 13.57 16.70
CA TYR A 78 9.28 12.15 16.41
C TYR A 78 9.55 11.93 14.93
N ILE A 79 10.55 11.11 14.61
CA ILE A 79 10.88 10.65 13.26
C ILE A 79 10.86 9.12 13.31
N ASP A 80 10.20 8.50 12.34
CA ASP A 80 10.08 7.03 12.24
C ASP A 80 10.14 6.59 10.76
N ASN A 81 10.45 5.31 10.53
CA ASN A 81 10.51 4.64 9.23
C ASN A 81 11.38 5.36 8.17
N VAL A 82 12.55 5.85 8.56
CA VAL A 82 13.50 6.51 7.65
C VAL A 82 14.15 5.49 6.71
N ARG A 83 14.14 5.78 5.40
CA ARG A 83 14.75 4.93 4.37
C ARG A 83 15.59 5.75 3.40
N PHE A 84 16.74 5.20 3.01
CA PHE A 84 17.59 5.72 1.94
C PHE A 84 17.63 4.70 0.83
N GLU A 85 17.23 5.10 -0.38
CA GLU A 85 17.10 4.20 -1.52
C GLU A 85 18.02 4.69 -2.64
N ALA A 86 18.75 3.76 -3.28
CA ALA A 86 19.66 4.09 -4.37
C ALA A 86 18.95 4.39 -5.70
N ARG A 87 17.61 4.36 -5.72
CA ARG A 87 16.78 4.62 -6.89
C ARG A 87 15.64 5.57 -6.56
N ALA A 88 15.24 6.35 -7.55
CA ALA A 88 13.98 7.08 -7.50
C ALA A 88 12.78 6.13 -7.48
N LYS A 89 11.86 6.36 -6.56
CA LYS A 89 10.53 5.73 -6.57
C LYS A 89 9.61 6.46 -7.54
N ASN A 90 8.72 5.71 -8.19
CA ASN A 90 7.61 6.30 -8.95
C ASN A 90 6.44 6.67 -8.01
N SER A 91 5.45 7.39 -8.54
CA SER A 91 4.30 7.87 -7.76
C SER A 91 3.50 6.76 -7.08
N THR A 92 3.36 5.59 -7.70
CA THR A 92 2.65 4.44 -7.13
C THR A 92 3.41 3.86 -5.94
N GLU A 93 4.73 3.76 -6.03
CA GLU A 93 5.57 3.28 -4.93
C GLU A 93 5.51 4.23 -3.73
N ILE A 94 5.55 5.54 -3.98
CA ILE A 94 5.41 6.58 -2.96
C ILE A 94 4.02 6.54 -2.31
N LEU A 95 2.95 6.40 -3.10
CA LEU A 95 1.59 6.26 -2.59
C LEU A 95 1.45 5.00 -1.73
N ASN A 96 2.03 3.88 -2.15
CA ASN A 96 2.02 2.64 -1.38
C ASN A 96 2.77 2.79 -0.06
N ASP A 97 3.97 3.39 -0.05
CA ASP A 97 4.68 3.62 1.21
C ASP A 97 3.86 4.49 2.19
N ALA A 98 3.05 5.42 1.67
CA ALA A 98 2.25 6.33 2.49
C ALA A 98 0.91 5.72 2.96
N THR A 99 0.32 4.80 2.20
CA THR A 99 -1.08 4.37 2.42
C THR A 99 -1.28 2.87 2.60
N LEU A 100 -0.36 2.03 2.11
CA LEU A 100 -0.46 0.59 2.23
C LEU A 100 -0.20 0.17 3.68
N HIS A 101 -1.20 -0.43 4.32
CA HIS A 101 -1.02 -0.86 5.71
C HIS A 101 -0.37 -2.24 5.82
N VAL A 102 -0.80 -3.20 5.01
CA VAL A 102 -0.26 -4.56 4.93
C VAL A 102 -0.38 -5.09 3.51
N TYR A 103 0.54 -5.99 3.15
CA TYR A 103 0.46 -6.76 1.92
C TYR A 103 1.04 -8.16 2.15
N TYR A 104 0.25 -9.19 1.92
CA TYR A 104 0.72 -10.58 1.99
C TYR A 104 0.66 -11.19 0.60
N SER A 105 1.81 -11.51 0.01
CA SER A 105 1.85 -12.22 -1.28
C SER A 105 1.55 -13.70 -1.13
N PHE A 106 1.85 -14.27 0.06
CA PHE A 106 1.86 -15.72 0.35
C PHE A 106 2.86 -16.53 -0.50
N ASP A 107 3.76 -15.86 -1.22
CA ASP A 107 4.80 -16.49 -2.02
C ASP A 107 5.86 -17.17 -1.14
N GLY A 108 6.33 -18.34 -1.59
CA GLY A 108 7.17 -19.23 -0.80
C GLY A 108 6.48 -19.81 0.44
N GLY A 109 5.16 -19.72 0.55
CA GLY A 109 4.40 -19.99 1.78
C GLY A 109 4.68 -19.00 2.90
N SER A 110 5.21 -17.82 2.57
CA SER A 110 5.53 -16.80 3.55
C SER A 110 4.27 -16.26 4.25
N ARG A 111 4.43 -15.96 5.54
CA ARG A 111 3.44 -15.27 6.39
C ARG A 111 3.92 -13.88 6.81
N THR A 112 4.92 -13.36 6.09
CA THR A 112 5.48 -12.04 6.36
C THR A 112 4.70 -10.97 5.63
N ASP A 113 4.54 -9.81 6.25
CA ASP A 113 4.08 -8.62 5.56
C ASP A 113 5.16 -8.16 4.58
N ASN A 114 4.82 -8.15 3.30
CA ASN A 114 5.61 -7.59 2.20
C ASN A 114 5.39 -6.08 2.03
N GLY A 115 4.50 -5.49 2.82
CA GLY A 115 4.24 -4.06 2.91
C GLY A 115 5.25 -3.32 3.81
N PRO A 116 5.03 -2.02 4.02
CA PRO A 116 6.00 -1.15 4.69
C PRO A 116 6.05 -1.32 6.23
N ASN A 117 5.06 -1.96 6.85
CA ASN A 117 4.86 -1.93 8.32
C ASN A 117 5.32 -3.21 9.04
N GLY A 118 5.67 -4.27 8.32
CA GLY A 118 6.21 -5.50 8.93
C GLY A 118 5.22 -6.23 9.83
N ILE A 119 3.91 -6.08 9.60
CA ILE A 119 2.87 -6.70 10.42
C ILE A 119 2.70 -8.16 10.01
N ASN A 120 3.60 -9.04 10.45
CA ASN A 120 3.57 -10.46 10.09
C ASN A 120 2.33 -11.16 10.68
N GLY A 121 1.77 -12.11 9.95
CA GLY A 121 0.61 -12.87 10.42
C GLY A 121 0.93 -14.24 10.95
N THR A 122 -0.03 -14.81 11.67
CA THR A 122 0.04 -16.12 12.29
C THR A 122 -0.99 -17.04 11.66
N ALA A 123 -0.55 -18.24 11.28
CA ALA A 123 -1.39 -19.27 10.70
C ALA A 123 -1.95 -20.20 11.79
N TYR A 124 -3.23 -20.53 11.70
CA TYR A 124 -3.91 -21.46 12.60
C TYR A 124 -4.53 -22.62 11.82
N GLY A 125 -4.54 -23.81 12.44
CA GLY A 125 -4.99 -25.04 11.80
C GLY A 125 -4.03 -25.55 10.71
N ASN A 126 -4.54 -26.42 9.83
CA ASN A 126 -3.76 -27.05 8.76
C ASN A 126 -3.68 -26.16 7.50
N LEU A 127 -3.33 -24.89 7.69
CA LEU A 127 -3.22 -23.90 6.61
C LEU A 127 -2.04 -24.24 5.69
N SER A 128 -2.33 -24.60 4.44
CA SER A 128 -1.34 -24.97 3.44
C SER A 128 -1.22 -23.93 2.33
N SER A 129 -0.08 -23.92 1.64
CA SER A 129 0.12 -23.13 0.43
C SER A 129 -0.19 -23.95 -0.81
N THR A 130 -0.71 -23.30 -1.84
CA THR A 130 -1.04 -23.88 -3.14
C THR A 130 -0.75 -22.88 -4.26
N THR A 131 -0.98 -23.28 -5.51
CA THR A 131 -0.86 -22.36 -6.66
C THR A 131 -1.95 -21.29 -6.61
N GLY A 132 -1.52 -20.02 -6.56
CA GLY A 132 -2.38 -18.86 -6.50
C GLY A 132 -2.75 -18.31 -7.88
N ARG A 133 -3.57 -17.25 -7.90
CA ARG A 133 -3.79 -16.45 -9.12
C ARG A 133 -2.53 -15.71 -9.55
N VAL A 134 -1.78 -15.24 -8.56
CA VAL A 134 -0.44 -14.71 -8.67
C VAL A 134 0.42 -15.65 -7.85
N ASN A 135 1.36 -16.35 -8.48
CA ASN A 135 2.31 -17.24 -7.82
C ASN A 135 1.66 -18.23 -6.83
N GLN A 136 1.72 -17.99 -5.52
CA GLN A 136 1.14 -18.88 -4.49
C GLN A 136 -0.03 -18.24 -3.73
N ALA A 137 -0.85 -19.09 -3.11
CA ALA A 137 -1.96 -18.68 -2.26
C ALA A 137 -2.09 -19.61 -1.05
N LEU A 138 -2.81 -19.14 -0.02
CA LEU A 138 -3.21 -19.98 1.10
C LEU A 138 -4.52 -20.73 0.80
N GLN A 139 -4.59 -21.97 1.25
CA GLN A 139 -5.73 -22.85 1.08
C GLN A 139 -6.46 -23.07 2.41
N PHE A 140 -7.74 -22.73 2.46
CA PHE A 140 -8.58 -22.73 3.66
C PHE A 140 -9.63 -23.87 3.68
N ASN A 141 -9.31 -25.04 3.13
CA ASN A 141 -10.28 -26.13 2.92
C ASN A 141 -9.88 -27.48 3.56
N SER A 142 -8.87 -27.52 4.42
CA SER A 142 -8.36 -28.76 5.03
C SER A 142 -8.99 -29.10 6.40
N GLY A 143 -10.06 -28.40 6.80
CA GLY A 143 -10.77 -28.62 8.06
C GLY A 143 -11.45 -27.36 8.62
N PRO A 144 -12.16 -27.46 9.75
CA PRO A 144 -12.76 -26.31 10.42
C PRO A 144 -11.68 -25.46 11.12
N TYR A 145 -11.99 -24.19 11.40
CA TYR A 145 -11.15 -23.24 12.17
C TYR A 145 -9.75 -22.98 11.58
N ILE A 146 -9.65 -22.91 10.25
CA ILE A 146 -8.44 -22.51 9.57
C ILE A 146 -8.52 -21.02 9.28
N TYR A 147 -7.59 -20.24 9.84
CA TYR A 147 -7.55 -18.79 9.64
C TYR A 147 -6.12 -18.25 9.70
N TYR A 148 -5.98 -17.05 9.17
CA TYR A 148 -4.77 -16.26 9.21
C TYR A 148 -5.09 -14.96 9.93
N SER A 149 -4.45 -14.73 11.08
CA SER A 149 -4.73 -13.54 11.89
C SER A 149 -3.47 -12.74 12.16
N TYR A 150 -3.69 -11.48 12.51
CA TYR A 150 -2.64 -10.54 12.86
C TYR A 150 -3.24 -9.36 13.62
N THR A 151 -2.37 -8.69 14.37
CA THR A 151 -2.70 -7.56 15.23
C THR A 151 -1.51 -6.60 15.24
N PRO A 152 -1.68 -5.27 15.22
CA PRO A 152 -2.94 -4.53 15.42
C PRO A 152 -3.46 -3.79 14.17
N PHE A 153 -4.74 -3.98 13.84
CA PHE A 153 -5.48 -3.19 12.85
C PHE A 153 -6.45 -2.22 13.51
N TYR A 154 -5.92 -1.27 14.28
CA TYR A 154 -6.75 -0.38 15.08
C TYR A 154 -7.73 0.46 14.23
N PHE A 155 -7.36 0.81 12.99
CA PHE A 155 -8.18 1.65 12.12
C PHE A 155 -9.47 0.97 11.66
N LEU A 156 -9.51 -0.37 11.59
CA LEU A 156 -10.73 -1.12 11.28
C LEU A 156 -11.80 -0.98 12.37
N GLY A 157 -11.41 -0.58 13.58
CA GLY A 157 -12.34 -0.28 14.67
C GLY A 157 -12.79 1.18 14.76
N ILE A 158 -12.22 2.07 13.94
CA ILE A 158 -12.58 3.49 13.96
C ILE A 158 -13.83 3.70 13.12
N SER A 159 -14.89 4.22 13.74
CA SER A 159 -16.15 4.53 13.05
C SER A 159 -15.91 5.48 11.88
N GLY A 160 -16.40 5.13 10.70
CA GLY A 160 -16.32 5.97 9.52
C GLY A 160 -14.92 6.04 8.87
N HIS A 161 -13.95 5.25 9.35
CA HIS A 161 -12.61 5.30 8.79
C HIS A 161 -12.57 4.77 7.35
N PRO A 162 -12.08 5.56 6.37
CA PRO A 162 -11.96 5.09 5.00
C PRO A 162 -10.95 3.95 4.89
N LEU A 163 -11.28 2.92 4.10
CA LEU A 163 -10.36 1.79 3.90
C LEU A 163 -10.60 1.09 2.56
N THR A 164 -9.57 0.37 2.14
CA THR A 164 -9.60 -0.49 0.95
C THR A 164 -9.14 -1.90 1.32
N ILE A 165 -9.83 -2.91 0.82
CA ILE A 165 -9.40 -4.31 0.86
C ILE A 165 -9.36 -4.81 -0.59
N ALA A 166 -8.21 -5.33 -1.01
CA ALA A 166 -8.04 -5.92 -2.33
C ALA A 166 -7.46 -7.33 -2.18
N LEU A 167 -8.12 -8.33 -2.76
CA LEU A 167 -7.67 -9.72 -2.70
C LEU A 167 -8.16 -10.53 -3.89
N TRP A 168 -7.46 -11.64 -4.16
CA TRP A 168 -7.95 -12.69 -5.06
C TRP A 168 -8.57 -13.81 -4.24
N ALA A 169 -9.77 -14.24 -4.61
CA ALA A 169 -10.44 -15.39 -4.01
C ALA A 169 -10.86 -16.39 -5.08
N LYS A 170 -10.77 -17.68 -4.76
CA LYS A 170 -11.30 -18.79 -5.57
C LYS A 170 -12.13 -19.69 -4.66
N PRO A 171 -13.43 -19.42 -4.51
CA PRO A 171 -14.30 -20.29 -3.74
C PRO A 171 -14.32 -21.70 -4.37
N THR A 172 -14.19 -22.73 -3.54
CA THR A 172 -14.27 -24.14 -3.96
C THR A 172 -15.32 -24.86 -3.12
N GLY A 173 -15.94 -25.91 -3.65
CA GLY A 173 -16.98 -26.66 -2.96
C GLY A 173 -18.37 -26.06 -3.16
N SER A 174 -19.27 -26.21 -2.19
CA SER A 174 -20.61 -25.62 -2.22
C SER A 174 -20.62 -24.20 -1.65
N TYR A 175 -21.62 -23.41 -2.06
CA TYR A 175 -21.93 -22.13 -1.42
C TYR A 175 -22.54 -22.40 -0.02
N ALA A 176 -21.69 -22.69 0.96
CA ALA A 176 -22.00 -22.45 2.36
C ALA A 176 -21.71 -20.98 2.69
N GLN A 177 -22.25 -20.46 3.80
CA GLN A 177 -21.83 -19.14 4.28
C GLN A 177 -20.34 -19.19 4.66
N GLN A 178 -19.53 -18.32 4.06
CA GLN A 178 -18.07 -18.30 4.21
C GLN A 178 -17.60 -16.88 4.50
N THR A 179 -16.70 -16.72 5.46
CA THR A 179 -16.10 -15.41 5.77
C THR A 179 -14.75 -15.28 5.10
N LEU A 180 -14.52 -14.16 4.42
CA LEU A 180 -13.25 -13.86 3.78
C LEU A 180 -12.41 -12.93 4.65
N VAL A 181 -13.04 -11.89 5.23
CA VAL A 181 -12.38 -10.95 6.12
C VAL A 181 -13.26 -10.74 7.34
N PHE A 182 -12.69 -11.02 8.51
CA PHE A 182 -13.31 -10.91 9.81
C PHE A 182 -12.50 -9.98 10.69
N VAL A 183 -13.18 -9.12 11.43
CA VAL A 183 -12.59 -8.29 12.48
C VAL A 183 -13.38 -8.53 13.74
N GLU A 184 -12.67 -8.75 14.82
CA GLU A 184 -13.21 -8.79 16.16
C GLU A 184 -12.33 -7.91 17.04
N VAL A 185 -12.97 -7.20 17.98
CA VAL A 185 -12.24 -6.58 19.07
C VAL A 185 -12.53 -7.33 20.38
N PRO A 186 -11.59 -7.34 21.33
CA PRO A 186 -11.77 -8.00 22.62
C PRO A 186 -13.00 -7.53 23.43
N SER A 187 -13.53 -6.32 23.16
CA SER A 187 -14.73 -5.80 23.82
C SER A 187 -16.05 -6.37 23.29
N GLY A 188 -15.99 -7.29 22.32
CA GLY A 188 -17.12 -8.15 21.94
C GLY A 188 -17.89 -7.73 20.69
N TRP A 189 -17.51 -6.65 19.99
CA TRP A 189 -18.06 -6.38 18.66
C TRP A 189 -17.22 -7.05 17.57
N CYS A 190 -17.91 -7.58 16.56
CA CYS A 190 -17.30 -8.23 15.42
C CYS A 190 -18.01 -7.86 14.12
N ILE A 191 -17.25 -7.82 13.02
CA ILE A 191 -17.74 -7.49 11.68
C ILE A 191 -17.10 -8.43 10.67
N HIS A 192 -17.93 -9.04 9.83
CA HIS A 192 -17.50 -9.75 8.64
C HIS A 192 -17.41 -8.76 7.47
N TYR A 193 -16.27 -8.07 7.31
CA TYR A 193 -16.11 -7.06 6.26
C TYR A 193 -16.40 -7.61 4.87
N LEU A 194 -16.02 -8.87 4.61
CA LEU A 194 -16.34 -9.59 3.40
C LEU A 194 -16.86 -10.99 3.76
N VAL A 195 -18.08 -11.29 3.33
CA VAL A 195 -18.75 -12.58 3.56
C VAL A 195 -19.42 -13.06 2.27
N MET A 196 -19.31 -14.34 1.96
CA MET A 196 -20.05 -14.99 0.90
C MET A 196 -21.26 -15.71 1.51
N GLN A 197 -22.46 -15.43 1.01
CA GLN A 197 -23.68 -16.10 1.42
C GLN A 197 -23.79 -17.51 0.84
N SER A 198 -24.77 -18.29 1.31
CA SER A 198 -25.05 -19.65 0.80
C SER A 198 -25.58 -19.68 -0.64
N THR A 199 -25.86 -18.52 -1.24
CA THR A 199 -26.18 -18.35 -2.66
C THR A 199 -24.94 -18.09 -3.51
N GLY A 200 -23.76 -17.93 -2.88
CA GLY A 200 -22.53 -17.46 -3.52
C GLY A 200 -22.44 -15.93 -3.63
N GLN A 201 -23.49 -15.20 -3.23
CA GLN A 201 -23.48 -13.74 -3.25
C GLN A 201 -22.47 -13.19 -2.24
N LEU A 202 -21.53 -12.37 -2.71
CA LEU A 202 -20.65 -11.59 -1.86
C LEU A 202 -21.45 -10.48 -1.19
N VAL A 203 -21.25 -10.29 0.11
CA VAL A 203 -21.75 -9.15 0.88
C VAL A 203 -20.57 -8.47 1.54
N ALA A 204 -20.57 -7.15 1.41
CA ALA A 204 -19.57 -6.29 2.01
C ALA A 204 -20.17 -5.50 3.14
N ASN A 205 -19.51 -5.50 4.30
CA ASN A 205 -19.92 -4.75 5.48
C ASN A 205 -18.87 -3.70 5.84
N GLY A 206 -19.31 -2.60 6.45
CA GLY A 206 -18.46 -1.51 6.93
C GLY A 206 -18.95 -0.97 8.27
N TRP A 207 -18.09 -0.21 8.93
CA TRP A 207 -18.34 0.34 10.27
C TRP A 207 -18.52 1.86 10.24
N ASN A 208 -19.70 2.33 10.64
CA ASN A 208 -20.02 3.75 10.80
C ASN A 208 -20.74 4.03 12.12
N GLY A 209 -20.34 3.36 13.21
CA GLY A 209 -21.08 3.33 14.47
C GLY A 209 -22.27 2.37 14.46
N VAL A 210 -22.72 2.00 13.26
CA VAL A 210 -23.61 0.88 12.95
C VAL A 210 -23.01 0.11 11.76
N ILE A 211 -23.39 -1.15 11.60
CA ILE A 211 -23.01 -1.93 10.42
C ILE A 211 -23.77 -1.41 9.22
N VAL A 212 -23.04 -0.99 8.19
CA VAL A 212 -23.57 -0.70 6.86
C VAL A 212 -23.19 -1.84 5.92
N ALA A 213 -24.10 -2.24 5.03
CA ALA A 213 -23.89 -3.39 4.16
C ALA A 213 -24.23 -3.08 2.71
N THR A 214 -23.62 -3.79 1.78
CA THR A 214 -23.93 -3.75 0.35
C THR A 214 -23.77 -5.14 -0.25
N ASN A 215 -24.76 -5.53 -1.06
CA ASN A 215 -24.72 -6.77 -1.81
C ASN A 215 -23.84 -6.60 -3.05
N GLY A 216 -22.98 -7.59 -3.27
CA GLY A 216 -22.10 -7.71 -4.42
C GLY A 216 -22.55 -8.78 -5.41
N PRO A 217 -21.66 -9.14 -6.35
CA PRO A 217 -21.93 -10.20 -7.31
C PRO A 217 -21.92 -11.59 -6.65
N ILE A 218 -22.42 -12.58 -7.37
CA ILE A 218 -22.23 -13.99 -7.05
C ILE A 218 -20.83 -14.40 -7.51
N LEU A 219 -20.00 -14.92 -6.60
CA LEU A 219 -18.67 -15.38 -6.94
C LEU A 219 -18.74 -16.76 -7.61
N PRO A 220 -18.18 -16.92 -8.83
CA PRO A 220 -18.15 -18.23 -9.48
C PRO A 220 -17.25 -19.21 -8.71
N LEU A 221 -17.74 -20.44 -8.52
CA LEU A 221 -16.93 -21.54 -8.00
C LEU A 221 -15.78 -21.86 -8.95
N ASN A 222 -14.64 -22.25 -8.36
CA ASN A 222 -13.44 -22.70 -9.07
C ASN A 222 -12.85 -21.66 -10.03
N THR A 223 -13.19 -20.39 -9.88
CA THR A 223 -12.64 -19.30 -10.67
C THR A 223 -12.03 -18.23 -9.76
N TRP A 224 -10.80 -17.82 -10.07
CA TRP A 224 -10.16 -16.72 -9.36
C TRP A 224 -10.85 -15.40 -9.72
N THR A 225 -11.37 -14.72 -8.70
CA THR A 225 -12.02 -13.42 -8.82
C THR A 225 -11.26 -12.40 -8.01
N HIS A 226 -11.01 -11.22 -8.59
CA HIS A 226 -10.40 -10.11 -7.85
C HIS A 226 -11.50 -9.30 -7.19
N ILE A 227 -11.40 -9.13 -5.87
CA ILE A 227 -12.37 -8.41 -5.06
C ILE A 227 -11.71 -7.12 -4.61
N GLY A 228 -12.22 -5.99 -5.11
CA GLY A 228 -11.89 -4.66 -4.62
C GLY A 228 -13.04 -4.11 -3.78
N TYR A 229 -12.80 -3.96 -2.48
CA TYR A 229 -13.68 -3.29 -1.53
C TYR A 229 -13.10 -1.92 -1.19
N THR A 230 -13.92 -0.88 -1.27
CA THR A 230 -13.58 0.45 -0.76
C THR A 230 -14.71 1.00 0.08
N TYR A 231 -14.37 1.77 1.10
CA TYR A 231 -15.33 2.45 1.97
C TYR A 231 -14.87 3.86 2.32
N SER A 232 -15.81 4.80 2.33
CA SER A 232 -15.70 6.07 3.04
C SER A 232 -17.10 6.54 3.48
N THR A 233 -17.17 7.44 4.45
CA THR A 233 -18.44 8.01 4.89
C THR A 233 -19.18 8.76 3.77
N THR A 234 -18.44 9.40 2.86
CA THR A 234 -19.00 10.15 1.73
C THR A 234 -19.51 9.24 0.61
N ASN A 235 -18.77 8.17 0.28
CA ASN A 235 -19.03 7.35 -0.90
C ASN A 235 -19.74 6.02 -0.59
N GLY A 236 -19.90 5.69 0.69
CA GLY A 236 -20.39 4.39 1.14
C GLY A 236 -19.45 3.25 0.76
N ILE A 237 -19.98 2.02 0.75
CA ILE A 237 -19.28 0.83 0.30
C ILE A 237 -19.34 0.76 -1.23
N ARG A 238 -18.20 0.49 -1.87
CA ARG A 238 -18.15 0.13 -3.29
C ARG A 238 -17.40 -1.17 -3.48
N LEU A 239 -18.05 -2.13 -4.15
CA LEU A 239 -17.47 -3.38 -4.61
C LEU A 239 -17.18 -3.29 -6.10
N ARG A 240 -15.96 -3.66 -6.50
CA ARG A 240 -15.55 -3.69 -7.91
C ARG A 240 -14.68 -4.90 -8.18
N GLU A 241 -14.83 -5.49 -9.37
CA GLU A 241 -13.73 -6.21 -9.99
C GLU A 241 -12.71 -5.16 -10.43
N LEU A 242 -11.67 -4.96 -9.64
CA LEU A 242 -10.60 -4.05 -10.05
C LEU A 242 -9.70 -4.80 -11.02
N THR A 243 -9.63 -4.33 -12.26
CA THR A 243 -8.45 -4.59 -13.08
C THR A 243 -7.25 -3.84 -12.45
N ALA A 244 -6.01 -4.29 -12.68
CA ALA A 244 -4.82 -3.68 -12.08
C ALA A 244 -4.70 -2.15 -12.33
N ALA A 245 -5.37 -1.63 -13.37
CA ALA A 245 -5.41 -0.20 -13.69
C ALA A 245 -6.44 0.62 -12.88
N GLN A 246 -7.44 -0.02 -12.27
CA GLN A 246 -8.60 0.67 -11.66
C GLN A 246 -8.46 0.98 -10.17
N VAL A 247 -7.41 0.47 -9.50
CA VAL A 247 -7.06 0.87 -8.12
C VAL A 247 -6.71 2.37 -8.05
N TRP A 248 -6.26 2.96 -9.18
CA TRP A 248 -5.75 4.32 -9.26
C TRP A 248 -6.81 5.43 -9.15
N THR A 249 -8.05 5.19 -9.57
CA THR A 249 -9.08 6.24 -9.69
C THR A 249 -9.95 6.43 -8.45
N LEU A 250 -9.77 5.62 -7.40
CA LEU A 250 -10.61 5.67 -6.19
C LEU A 250 -9.90 6.26 -4.97
N ALA A 251 -8.59 6.50 -5.05
CA ALA A 251 -7.81 7.12 -3.97
C ALA A 251 -7.69 8.65 -4.11
N ASN A 252 -8.14 9.24 -5.23
CA ASN A 252 -8.14 10.68 -5.47
C ASN A 252 -9.50 11.11 -6.04
N PRO A 253 -10.37 11.80 -5.27
CA PRO A 253 -11.48 12.56 -5.84
C PRO A 253 -10.98 13.73 -6.71
#